data_AF-A0A2H0DH17-F1
#
_entry.id   AF-A0A2H0DH17-F1
#
_cell.length_a   1.000
_cell.length_b   1.000
_cell.length_c   1.000
_cell.angle_alpha   90.00
_cell.angle_beta   90.00
_cell.angle_gamma   90.00
#
_symmetry.space_group_name_H-M   'P 1'
#
loop_
_entity.id
_entity.type
_entity.pdbx_description
1 polymer ?
#
loop_
_entity_poly.entity_id
_entity_poly.type
_entity_poly.pdbx_seq_one_letter_code
_entity_poly.pdbx_strand_id
1 'polypeptide(L)'
;MTRFFLATLLLIPASVLAQSDRDNTVRRRDPEPPAKFWLRRYPVRRFAALRHVDLETADFERTLAQVRGYIEKLDGAEDISSARDPRDTVKYQQFAIAFDRKNADKFIKRLSRMGKVRRDTQVEILHPEIPGEAATKLAQLQMERRAAKESLNSLFSVRSVIDELLDHLKQAVDAYEGSKDRVLVNLTVEQKAR
;
A
#
# COMPACT_ATOMS: atom_id res chain seq x y z
N MET A 1 35.35 76.64 -49.08
CA MET A 1 34.19 76.45 -49.99
C MET A 1 34.21 74.97 -50.38
N THR A 2 33.13 74.18 -50.40
CA THR A 2 31.67 74.44 -50.34
C THR A 2 30.97 73.50 -49.33
N ARG A 3 29.66 73.64 -49.15
CA ARG A 3 28.80 72.90 -48.19
C ARG A 3 28.02 71.74 -48.87
N PHE A 4 27.32 70.96 -48.03
CA PHE A 4 26.04 70.22 -48.25
C PHE A 4 26.02 68.69 -48.45
N PHE A 5 25.62 68.00 -47.36
CA PHE A 5 24.51 67.03 -47.21
C PHE A 5 24.47 65.68 -47.97
N LEU A 6 24.45 64.58 -47.21
CA LEU A 6 23.31 63.65 -46.91
C LEU A 6 23.92 62.38 -46.27
N ALA A 7 23.57 61.83 -45.09
CA ALA A 7 22.31 61.63 -44.36
C ALA A 7 21.57 60.29 -44.62
N THR A 8 22.07 59.21 -43.99
CA THR A 8 21.33 58.01 -43.50
C THR A 8 22.29 57.24 -42.53
N LEU A 9 22.00 57.02 -41.24
CA LEU A 9 21.03 56.08 -40.63
C LEU A 9 21.25 54.64 -41.15
N LEU A 10 21.58 53.59 -40.38
CA LEU A 10 21.67 53.30 -38.93
C LEU A 10 22.86 52.31 -38.69
N LEU A 11 23.28 51.83 -37.50
CA LEU A 11 22.82 51.87 -36.10
C LEU A 11 24.05 51.68 -35.14
N ILE A 12 23.90 52.01 -33.85
CA ILE A 12 24.84 51.84 -32.69
C ILE A 12 23.94 51.49 -31.48
N PRO A 13 24.31 50.74 -30.39
CA PRO A 13 25.63 50.29 -29.85
C PRO A 13 25.65 48.74 -29.63
N ALA A 14 26.48 48.06 -28.82
CA ALA A 14 27.55 48.34 -27.85
C ALA A 14 28.61 47.21 -27.97
N SER A 15 29.93 47.36 -27.84
CA SER A 15 30.74 48.03 -26.80
C SER A 15 30.74 47.31 -25.43
N VAL A 16 31.88 46.67 -25.10
CA VAL A 16 32.40 46.27 -23.76
C VAL A 16 31.56 45.23 -22.97
N LEU A 17 32.07 44.28 -22.16
CA LEU A 17 33.42 43.84 -21.71
C LEU A 17 33.61 42.36 -22.13
N ALA A 18 34.80 41.84 -22.47
CA ALA A 18 36.05 41.73 -21.71
C ALA A 18 35.99 40.75 -20.51
N GLN A 19 37.07 39.97 -20.36
CA GLN A 19 37.34 38.88 -19.40
C GLN A 19 36.69 37.52 -19.75
N SER A 20 37.44 36.51 -20.20
CA SER A 20 38.69 35.88 -19.70
C SER A 20 38.38 34.63 -18.89
N ASP A 21 39.00 33.55 -19.33
CA ASP A 21 39.17 32.26 -18.68
C ASP A 21 38.70 32.14 -17.22
N ARG A 22 37.75 31.22 -17.03
CA ARG A 22 38.00 30.08 -16.16
C ARG A 22 37.12 28.90 -16.53
N ASP A 23 37.77 27.73 -16.51
CA ASP A 23 37.15 26.42 -16.54
C ASP A 23 35.83 26.38 -15.76
N ASN A 24 34.74 26.28 -16.51
CA ASN A 24 33.58 25.58 -16.01
C ASN A 24 33.37 24.37 -16.90
N THR A 25 34.15 23.33 -16.59
CA THR A 25 33.88 21.97 -17.05
C THR A 25 32.54 21.55 -16.45
N VAL A 26 31.46 22.01 -17.09
CA VAL A 26 30.14 21.42 -16.97
C VAL A 26 30.28 20.01 -17.51
N ARG A 27 30.72 19.10 -16.62
CA ARG A 27 30.41 17.69 -16.72
C ARG A 27 28.90 17.69 -16.94
N ARG A 28 28.47 17.40 -18.18
CA ARG A 28 27.14 16.88 -18.39
C ARG A 28 27.06 15.72 -17.43
N ARG A 29 26.32 15.90 -16.33
CA ARG A 29 25.72 14.76 -15.68
C ARG A 29 24.78 14.25 -16.75
N ASP A 30 25.21 13.20 -17.44
CA ASP A 30 24.28 12.36 -18.16
C ASP A 30 23.11 12.14 -17.21
N PRO A 31 21.85 12.40 -17.63
CA PRO A 31 20.73 12.28 -16.72
C PRO A 31 20.75 10.86 -16.17
N GLU A 32 21.01 10.72 -14.86
CA GLU A 32 20.96 9.40 -14.22
C GLU A 32 19.62 8.79 -14.61
N PRO A 33 19.60 7.61 -15.29
CA PRO A 33 18.35 7.01 -15.71
C PRO A 33 17.49 6.85 -14.45
N PRO A 34 16.25 7.38 -14.41
CA PRO A 34 15.58 7.77 -13.17
C PRO A 34 15.44 6.59 -12.19
N ALA A 35 16.41 6.49 -11.27
CA ALA A 35 16.79 5.24 -10.59
C ALA A 35 15.84 4.81 -9.47
N LYS A 36 14.57 5.25 -9.49
CA LYS A 36 13.70 5.27 -8.29
C LYS A 36 12.25 4.82 -8.50
N PHE A 37 11.74 4.67 -9.72
CA PHE A 37 10.35 4.25 -9.91
C PHE A 37 10.15 2.73 -9.75
N TRP A 38 11.02 1.92 -10.34
CA TRP A 38 10.91 0.46 -10.38
C TRP A 38 11.31 -0.23 -9.07
N LEU A 39 12.22 0.35 -8.28
CA LEU A 39 12.65 -0.20 -6.96
C LEU A 39 11.60 -0.08 -5.83
N ARG A 40 10.40 0.45 -6.09
CA ARG A 40 9.34 0.59 -5.06
C ARG A 40 8.77 -0.79 -4.71
N ARG A 41 9.10 -1.31 -3.52
CA ARG A 41 8.43 -2.47 -2.93
C ARG A 41 7.02 -2.09 -2.46
N TYR A 42 6.02 -2.89 -2.83
CA TYR A 42 4.65 -2.80 -2.35
C TYR A 42 4.39 -3.82 -1.23
N PRO A 43 3.53 -3.55 -0.24
CA PRO A 43 3.23 -4.51 0.82
C PRO A 43 2.49 -5.73 0.25
N VAL A 44 2.80 -6.94 0.72
CA VAL A 44 2.03 -8.15 0.41
C VAL A 44 0.84 -8.22 1.38
N ARG A 45 -0.31 -7.65 0.99
CA ARG A 45 -1.48 -7.53 1.89
C ARG A 45 -2.27 -8.84 1.99
N ARG A 46 -2.90 -9.08 3.15
CA ARG A 46 -3.79 -10.25 3.39
C ARG A 46 -5.27 -9.93 3.39
N PHE A 47 -5.62 -8.67 3.65
CA PHE A 47 -6.99 -8.16 3.80
C PHE A 47 -7.12 -6.80 3.09
N ALA A 48 -8.34 -6.44 2.68
CA ALA A 48 -8.67 -5.14 2.09
C ALA A 48 -9.26 -4.16 3.11
N ALA A 49 -9.83 -4.65 4.21
CA ALA A 49 -10.31 -3.81 5.31
C ALA A 49 -10.06 -4.45 6.67
N LEU A 50 -9.90 -3.61 7.69
CA LEU A 50 -9.86 -3.97 9.11
C LEU A 50 -11.12 -3.42 9.77
N ARG A 51 -11.83 -4.23 10.56
CA ARG A 51 -13.02 -3.81 11.29
C ARG A 51 -12.88 -4.17 12.77
N HIS A 52 -13.06 -3.19 13.64
CA HIS A 52 -12.97 -3.36 15.09
C HIS A 52 -14.36 -3.22 15.70
N VAL A 53 -14.78 -4.24 16.45
CA VAL A 53 -16.12 -4.34 17.03
C VAL A 53 -16.02 -4.71 18.50
N ASP A 54 -16.61 -3.90 19.37
CA ASP A 54 -16.66 -4.14 20.81
C ASP A 54 -18.11 -4.44 21.22
N LEU A 55 -18.37 -5.65 21.70
CA LEU A 55 -19.69 -6.18 22.07
C LEU A 55 -19.82 -6.34 23.58
N GLU A 56 -20.67 -5.51 24.20
CA GLU A 56 -21.08 -5.65 25.61
C GLU A 56 -22.25 -6.64 25.73
N THR A 57 -22.14 -7.64 26.60
CA THR A 57 -23.21 -8.61 26.90
C THR A 57 -23.48 -8.74 28.39
N ALA A 58 -24.68 -9.22 28.74
CA ALA A 58 -25.05 -9.57 30.12
C ALA A 58 -24.69 -11.03 30.46
N ASP A 59 -24.76 -11.94 29.49
CA ASP A 59 -24.54 -13.38 29.63
C ASP A 59 -23.35 -13.80 28.75
N PHE A 60 -22.16 -13.76 29.35
CA PHE A 60 -20.89 -13.94 28.66
C PHE A 60 -20.76 -15.32 28.01
N GLU A 61 -20.92 -16.40 28.79
CA GLU A 61 -20.66 -17.78 28.32
C GLU A 61 -21.59 -18.15 27.15
N ARG A 62 -22.88 -17.81 27.27
CA ARG A 62 -23.85 -18.04 26.20
C ARG A 62 -23.54 -17.23 24.95
N THR A 63 -23.18 -15.96 25.11
CA THR A 63 -22.80 -15.09 23.97
C THR A 63 -21.56 -15.64 23.29
N LEU A 64 -20.56 -16.09 24.06
CA LEU A 64 -19.31 -16.62 23.55
C LEU A 64 -19.50 -17.90 22.73
N ALA A 65 -20.32 -18.84 23.24
CA ALA A 65 -20.69 -20.05 22.52
C ALA A 65 -21.44 -19.74 21.21
N GLN A 66 -22.35 -18.75 21.22
CA GLN A 66 -23.03 -18.30 20.02
C GLN A 66 -22.06 -17.66 19.01
N VAL A 67 -21.17 -16.78 19.47
CA VAL A 67 -20.14 -16.13 18.63
C VAL A 67 -19.28 -17.17 17.92
N ARG A 68 -18.73 -18.15 18.65
CA ARG A 68 -17.93 -19.25 18.04
C ARG A 68 -18.72 -20.01 16.98
N GLY A 69 -19.94 -20.45 17.29
CA GLY A 69 -20.79 -21.14 16.31
C GLY A 69 -21.19 -20.29 15.09
N TYR A 70 -21.21 -18.95 15.19
CA TYR A 70 -21.41 -18.07 14.04
C TYR A 70 -20.15 -17.84 13.22
N ILE A 71 -18.96 -17.87 13.83
CA ILE A 71 -17.66 -17.82 13.13
C ILE A 71 -17.55 -19.05 12.23
N GLU A 72 -17.71 -20.25 12.80
CA GLU A 72 -17.69 -21.53 12.07
C GLU A 72 -18.73 -21.56 10.94
N LYS A 73 -19.97 -21.13 11.22
CA LYS A 73 -21.09 -21.15 10.24
C LYS A 73 -20.94 -20.16 9.08
N LEU A 74 -20.08 -19.17 9.19
CA LEU A 74 -19.84 -18.15 8.15
C LEU A 74 -18.47 -18.32 7.47
N ASP A 75 -17.87 -19.51 7.60
CA ASP A 75 -16.54 -19.87 7.09
C ASP A 75 -15.44 -18.91 7.58
N GLY A 76 -15.60 -18.39 8.81
CA GLY A 76 -14.66 -17.48 9.44
C GLY A 76 -13.43 -18.23 9.94
N ALA A 77 -12.25 -17.85 9.44
CA ALA A 77 -10.98 -18.36 9.95
C ALA A 77 -10.54 -17.54 11.17
N GLU A 78 -10.51 -18.16 12.35
CA GLU A 78 -9.96 -17.58 13.58
C GLU A 78 -8.42 -17.53 13.45
N ASP A 79 -7.87 -16.33 13.26
CA ASP A 79 -6.44 -16.08 13.01
C ASP A 79 -5.67 -16.10 14.35
N ILE A 80 -6.22 -15.43 15.38
CA ILE A 80 -5.68 -15.42 16.75
C ILE A 80 -6.83 -15.29 17.77
N SER A 81 -6.85 -16.20 18.76
CA SER A 81 -7.66 -16.11 19.98
C SER A 81 -6.77 -15.76 21.17
N SER A 82 -6.75 -14.49 21.61
CA SER A 82 -6.03 -14.09 22.82
C SER A 82 -6.77 -14.57 24.07
N ALA A 83 -6.25 -15.58 24.75
CA ALA A 83 -6.82 -16.08 26.00
C ALA A 83 -6.69 -15.04 27.14
N ARG A 84 -7.69 -15.03 28.03
CA ARG A 84 -7.83 -14.14 29.19
C ARG A 84 -6.64 -14.20 30.16
N ASP A 85 -6.23 -13.06 30.72
CA ASP A 85 -5.36 -13.05 31.91
C ASP A 85 -6.20 -13.47 33.14
N PRO A 86 -5.76 -14.46 33.94
CA PRO A 86 -6.51 -14.93 35.10
C PRO A 86 -6.80 -13.87 36.18
N ARG A 87 -6.18 -12.68 36.11
CA ARG A 87 -6.37 -11.57 37.06
C ARG A 87 -7.52 -10.64 36.70
N ASP A 88 -8.07 -10.71 35.49
CA ASP A 88 -9.11 -9.78 35.05
C ASP A 88 -10.43 -9.98 35.79
N THR A 89 -10.94 -8.92 36.41
CA THR A 89 -12.24 -8.90 37.10
C THR A 89 -13.42 -8.87 36.13
N VAL A 90 -13.21 -8.42 34.90
CA VAL A 90 -14.21 -8.40 33.82
C VAL A 90 -14.01 -9.63 32.94
N LYS A 91 -15.09 -10.39 32.68
CA LYS A 91 -15.04 -11.46 31.67
C LYS A 91 -14.99 -10.84 30.28
N TYR A 92 -13.89 -11.03 29.56
CA TYR A 92 -13.82 -10.70 28.15
C TYR A 92 -13.11 -11.79 27.33
N GLN A 93 -13.33 -11.79 26.02
CA GLN A 93 -12.59 -12.59 25.03
C GLN A 93 -12.38 -11.73 23.78
N GLN A 94 -11.20 -11.86 23.17
CA GLN A 94 -10.87 -11.23 21.90
C GLN A 94 -10.73 -12.28 20.79
N PHE A 95 -11.11 -11.89 19.58
CA PHE A 95 -11.02 -12.70 18.38
C PHE A 95 -10.48 -11.87 17.22
N ALA A 96 -9.53 -12.39 16.45
CA ALA A 96 -9.18 -11.90 15.13
C ALA A 96 -9.72 -12.91 14.09
N ILE A 97 -10.72 -12.53 13.29
CA ILE A 97 -11.45 -13.44 12.40
C ILE A 97 -11.45 -12.92 10.97
N ALA A 98 -10.97 -13.72 10.02
CA ALA A 98 -11.01 -13.38 8.61
C ALA A 98 -12.33 -13.86 7.96
N PHE A 99 -13.05 -12.94 7.32
CA PHE A 99 -14.25 -13.21 6.52
C PHE A 99 -14.13 -12.63 5.11
N ASP A 100 -15.01 -13.02 4.19
CA ASP A 100 -15.38 -12.16 3.07
C ASP A 100 -16.24 -10.97 3.56
N ARG A 101 -16.28 -9.87 2.81
CA ARG A 101 -16.99 -8.62 3.17
C ARG A 101 -18.49 -8.86 3.44
N LYS A 102 -19.14 -9.72 2.66
CA LYS A 102 -20.57 -10.03 2.78
C LYS A 102 -20.86 -10.87 4.04
N ASN A 103 -19.96 -11.77 4.42
CA ASN A 103 -20.06 -12.55 5.64
C ASN A 103 -19.67 -11.73 6.88
N ALA A 104 -18.69 -10.82 6.78
CA ALA A 104 -18.40 -9.84 7.82
C ALA A 104 -19.64 -9.00 8.18
N ASP A 105 -20.32 -8.41 7.18
CA ASP A 105 -21.54 -7.62 7.43
C ASP A 105 -22.68 -8.45 8.04
N LYS A 106 -22.88 -9.69 7.60
CA LYS A 106 -23.83 -10.62 8.23
C LYS A 106 -23.46 -10.91 9.69
N PHE A 107 -22.17 -11.11 9.96
CA PHE A 107 -21.64 -11.39 11.30
C PHE A 107 -21.90 -10.21 12.23
N ILE A 108 -21.52 -8.97 11.84
CA ILE A 108 -21.77 -7.79 12.68
C ILE A 108 -23.28 -7.57 12.93
N LYS A 109 -24.12 -7.75 11.91
CA LYS A 109 -25.59 -7.69 12.04
C LYS A 109 -26.18 -8.80 12.93
N ARG A 110 -25.43 -9.88 13.19
CA ARG A 110 -25.79 -10.90 14.19
C ARG A 110 -25.31 -10.51 15.58
N LEU A 111 -24.09 -10.00 15.73
CA LEU A 111 -23.54 -9.53 17.01
C LEU A 111 -24.42 -8.46 17.65
N SER A 112 -24.92 -7.49 16.87
CA SER A 112 -25.84 -6.44 17.35
C SER A 112 -27.22 -6.93 17.84
N ARG A 113 -27.51 -8.23 17.71
CA ARG A 113 -28.70 -8.90 18.27
C ARG A 113 -28.41 -9.69 19.54
N MET A 114 -27.13 -9.94 19.85
CA MET A 114 -26.69 -10.70 21.03
C MET A 114 -26.32 -9.79 22.20
N GLY A 115 -25.97 -8.53 21.93
CA GLY A 115 -25.58 -7.56 22.93
C GLY A 115 -25.50 -6.14 22.38
N LYS A 116 -25.02 -5.21 23.19
CA LYS A 116 -24.83 -3.80 22.83
C LYS A 116 -23.46 -3.63 22.17
N VAL A 117 -23.45 -3.28 20.89
CA VAL A 117 -22.21 -2.88 20.20
C VAL A 117 -21.82 -1.48 20.71
N ARG A 118 -20.68 -1.40 21.43
CA ARG A 118 -20.10 -0.14 21.92
C ARG A 118 -19.32 0.58 20.82
N ARG A 119 -18.64 -0.18 19.97
CA ARG A 119 -17.80 0.29 18.87
C ARG A 119 -18.03 -0.57 17.65
N ASP A 120 -18.18 0.06 16.49
CA ASP A 120 -18.05 -0.56 15.18
C ASP A 120 -17.29 0.44 14.29
N THR A 121 -16.01 0.17 14.02
CA THR A 121 -15.16 1.06 13.20
C THR A 121 -14.47 0.24 12.12
N GLN A 122 -14.66 0.63 10.86
CA GLN A 122 -14.03 0.02 9.69
C GLN A 122 -12.99 0.96 9.08
N VAL A 123 -11.82 0.40 8.75
CA VAL A 123 -10.72 1.08 8.05
C VAL A 123 -10.46 0.31 6.76
N GLU A 124 -10.70 0.95 5.63
CA GLU A 124 -10.26 0.43 4.34
C GLU A 124 -8.73 0.56 4.25
N ILE A 125 -8.05 -0.55 3.95
CA ILE A 125 -6.61 -0.60 3.64
C ILE A 125 -6.39 -0.92 2.15
N LEU A 126 -7.43 -0.66 1.35
CA LEU A 126 -7.41 -0.79 -0.10
C LEU A 126 -6.75 0.44 -0.73
N HIS A 127 -5.57 0.23 -1.30
CA HIS A 127 -4.89 1.16 -2.21
C HIS A 127 -5.18 0.74 -3.66
N PRO A 128 -6.27 1.23 -4.31
CA PRO A 128 -6.67 0.79 -5.64
C PRO A 128 -5.66 1.12 -6.74
N GLU A 129 -4.75 2.07 -6.51
CA GLU A 129 -3.68 2.46 -7.43
C GLU A 129 -2.55 1.41 -7.53
N ILE A 130 -2.31 0.64 -6.46
CA ILE A 130 -1.14 -0.25 -6.36
C ILE A 130 -1.15 -1.40 -7.37
N PRO A 131 -2.26 -2.13 -7.64
CA PRO A 131 -2.29 -3.18 -8.65
C PRO A 131 -1.96 -2.65 -10.05
N GLY A 132 -2.49 -1.48 -10.42
CA GLY A 132 -2.24 -0.84 -11.71
C GLY A 132 -0.78 -0.37 -11.85
N GLU A 133 -0.22 0.27 -10.81
CA GLU A 133 1.20 0.64 -10.80
C GLU A 133 2.12 -0.60 -10.88
N ALA A 134 1.85 -1.62 -10.07
CA ALA A 134 2.68 -2.83 -9.98
C ALA A 134 2.62 -3.67 -11.25
N ALA A 135 1.44 -3.83 -11.87
CA ALA A 135 1.29 -4.50 -13.16
C ALA A 135 2.01 -3.74 -14.29
N THR A 136 1.90 -2.41 -14.32
CA THR A 136 2.62 -1.57 -15.29
C THR A 136 4.14 -1.72 -15.14
N LYS A 137 4.66 -1.69 -13.91
CA LYS A 137 6.09 -1.89 -13.62
C LYS A 137 6.56 -3.28 -13.99
N LEU A 138 5.77 -4.31 -13.70
CA LEU A 138 6.07 -5.70 -14.05
C LEU A 138 6.15 -5.88 -15.57
N ALA A 139 5.24 -5.27 -16.33
CA ALA A 139 5.29 -5.27 -17.80
C ALA A 139 6.53 -4.54 -18.33
N GLN A 140 6.84 -3.34 -17.82
CA GLN A 140 8.03 -2.57 -18.20
C GLN A 140 9.33 -3.34 -17.92
N LEU A 141 9.49 -3.88 -16.71
CA LEU A 141 10.70 -4.62 -16.33
C LEU A 141 10.86 -5.93 -17.15
N GLN A 142 9.75 -6.57 -17.53
CA GLN A 142 9.78 -7.71 -18.45
C GLN A 142 10.18 -7.30 -19.89
N MET A 143 9.75 -6.13 -20.37
CA MET A 143 10.18 -5.60 -21.67
C MET A 143 11.67 -5.25 -21.67
N GLU A 144 12.14 -4.53 -20.64
CA GLU A 144 13.55 -4.17 -20.46
C GLU A 144 14.44 -5.43 -20.38
N ARG A 145 14.03 -6.45 -19.60
CA ARG A 145 14.73 -7.75 -19.54
C ARG A 145 14.83 -8.45 -20.91
N ARG A 146 13.81 -8.33 -21.76
CA ARG A 146 13.82 -8.90 -23.12
C ARG A 146 14.70 -8.11 -24.08
N ALA A 147 14.76 -6.78 -23.92
CA ALA A 147 15.57 -5.90 -24.76
C ALA A 147 17.07 -5.95 -24.39
N ALA A 148 17.40 -5.91 -23.09
CA ALA A 148 18.77 -5.90 -22.56
C ALA A 148 19.38 -7.32 -22.43
N LYS A 149 19.02 -8.21 -23.35
CA LYS A 149 19.30 -9.66 -23.29
C LYS A 149 20.80 -10.01 -23.27
N GLU A 150 21.66 -9.09 -23.70
CA GLU A 150 23.11 -9.25 -23.72
C GLU A 150 23.84 -8.42 -22.64
N SER A 151 23.28 -7.28 -22.21
CA SER A 151 23.95 -6.36 -21.28
C SER A 151 23.61 -6.57 -19.80
N LEU A 152 22.40 -7.02 -19.46
CA LEU A 152 22.02 -7.31 -18.06
C LEU A 152 22.34 -8.76 -17.64
N ASN A 153 22.43 -9.69 -18.59
CA ASN A 153 22.72 -11.10 -18.30
C ASN A 153 24.19 -11.39 -17.96
N SER A 154 25.11 -10.45 -18.24
CA SER A 154 26.54 -10.58 -17.95
C SER A 154 26.90 -10.32 -16.48
N LEU A 155 26.00 -9.70 -15.70
CA LEU A 155 26.20 -9.39 -14.28
C LEU A 155 25.24 -10.20 -13.41
N PHE A 156 25.71 -11.34 -12.89
CA PHE A 156 24.93 -12.30 -12.09
C PHE A 156 24.18 -11.65 -10.92
N SER A 157 24.82 -10.70 -10.22
CA SER A 157 24.24 -9.95 -9.11
C SER A 157 23.03 -9.09 -9.53
N VAL A 158 23.10 -8.45 -10.69
CA VAL A 158 22.02 -7.60 -11.22
C VAL A 158 20.82 -8.47 -11.63
N ARG A 159 21.08 -9.64 -12.21
CA ARG A 159 20.04 -10.61 -12.56
C ARG A 159 19.24 -11.09 -11.33
N SER A 160 19.91 -11.44 -10.22
CA SER A 160 19.22 -11.87 -8.98
C SER A 160 18.24 -10.80 -8.48
N VAL A 161 18.69 -9.55 -8.40
CA VAL A 161 17.87 -8.43 -7.92
C VAL A 161 16.67 -8.16 -8.85
N ILE A 162 16.83 -8.34 -10.16
CA ILE A 162 15.73 -8.23 -11.13
C ILE A 162 14.72 -9.37 -10.97
N ASP A 163 15.19 -10.61 -10.81
CA ASP A 163 14.32 -11.77 -10.61
C ASP A 163 13.56 -11.68 -9.27
N GLU A 164 14.20 -11.25 -8.18
CA GLU A 164 13.56 -10.95 -6.90
C GLU A 164 12.50 -9.84 -7.00
N LEU A 165 12.79 -8.77 -7.76
CA LEU A 165 11.86 -7.66 -7.94
C LEU A 165 10.64 -8.06 -8.78
N LEU A 166 10.82 -8.90 -9.81
CA LEU A 166 9.72 -9.45 -10.59
C LEU A 166 8.79 -10.32 -9.73
N ASP A 167 9.36 -11.20 -8.92
CA ASP A 167 8.58 -12.06 -8.05
C ASP A 167 7.84 -11.25 -6.98
N HIS A 168 8.50 -10.26 -6.35
CA HIS A 168 7.87 -9.34 -5.41
C HIS A 168 6.69 -8.57 -6.04
N LEU A 169 6.86 -8.02 -7.25
CA LEU A 169 5.80 -7.28 -7.95
C LEU A 169 4.62 -8.20 -8.30
N LYS A 170 4.90 -9.44 -8.72
CA LYS A 170 3.86 -10.45 -8.99
C LYS A 170 3.11 -10.81 -7.70
N GLN A 171 3.82 -11.17 -6.63
CA GLN A 171 3.24 -11.48 -5.34
C GLN A 171 2.37 -10.33 -4.80
N ALA A 172 2.78 -9.07 -5.01
CA ALA A 172 1.99 -7.92 -4.61
C ALA A 172 0.68 -7.79 -5.41
N VAL A 173 0.70 -7.99 -6.73
CA VAL A 173 -0.52 -7.99 -7.57
C VAL A 173 -1.46 -9.13 -7.18
N ASP A 174 -0.94 -10.37 -7.11
CA ASP A 174 -1.71 -11.57 -6.77
C ASP A 174 -2.34 -11.45 -5.36
N ALA A 175 -1.57 -10.94 -4.39
CA ALA A 175 -2.06 -10.69 -3.04
C ALA A 175 -3.10 -9.58 -2.98
N TYR A 176 -2.99 -8.53 -3.80
CA TYR A 176 -4.00 -7.47 -3.85
C TYR A 176 -5.32 -7.99 -4.42
N GLU A 177 -5.31 -8.68 -5.56
CA GLU A 177 -6.53 -9.24 -6.15
C GLU A 177 -7.18 -10.30 -5.24
N GLY A 178 -6.39 -11.23 -4.70
CA GLY A 178 -6.87 -12.31 -3.83
C GLY A 178 -7.38 -11.86 -2.45
N SER A 179 -7.10 -10.62 -2.03
CA SER A 179 -7.55 -10.08 -0.74
C SER A 179 -8.63 -9.00 -0.84
N LYS A 180 -9.03 -8.58 -2.05
CA LYS A 180 -9.92 -7.43 -2.29
C LYS A 180 -11.24 -7.49 -1.50
N ASP A 181 -11.78 -8.69 -1.32
CA ASP A 181 -13.04 -8.95 -0.62
C ASP A 181 -12.85 -9.41 0.83
N ARG A 182 -11.60 -9.58 1.29
CA ARG A 182 -11.29 -10.12 2.62
C ARG A 182 -11.24 -9.01 3.67
N VAL A 183 -11.95 -9.23 4.79
CA VAL A 183 -12.02 -8.32 5.92
C VAL A 183 -11.55 -9.05 7.17
N LEU A 184 -10.62 -8.45 7.92
CA LEU A 184 -10.27 -8.92 9.26
C LEU A 184 -11.17 -8.23 10.28
N VAL A 185 -11.98 -9.01 10.98
CA VAL A 185 -12.83 -8.55 12.07
C VAL A 185 -12.12 -8.83 13.40
N ASN A 186 -11.71 -7.76 14.07
CA ASN A 186 -11.20 -7.77 15.43
C ASN A 186 -12.38 -7.55 16.38
N LEU A 187 -12.86 -8.62 17.00
CA LEU A 187 -14.01 -8.62 17.91
C LEU A 187 -13.56 -8.72 19.37
N THR A 188 -13.97 -7.77 20.20
CA THR A 188 -13.95 -7.89 21.66
C THR A 188 -15.36 -8.25 22.14
N VAL A 189 -15.52 -9.32 22.92
CA VAL A 189 -16.74 -9.63 23.67
C VAL A 189 -16.45 -9.37 25.14
N GLU A 190 -17.26 -8.54 25.81
CA GLU A 190 -17.07 -8.11 27.20
C GLU A 190 -18.37 -8.28 28.00
N GLN A 191 -18.30 -8.83 29.21
CA GLN A 191 -19.43 -8.81 30.12
C GLN A 191 -19.55 -7.44 30.79
N LYS A 192 -20.76 -6.85 30.77
CA LYS A 192 -21.04 -5.60 31.47
C LYS A 192 -20.67 -5.71 32.96
N ALA A 193 -19.76 -4.86 33.42
CA ALA A 193 -19.48 -4.68 34.85
C ALA A 193 -20.78 -4.30 35.59
N ARG A 194 -21.01 -4.94 36.74
CA ARG A 194 -22.16 -4.69 37.63
C ARG A 194 -21.91 -3.49 38.53
#